data_AF-A0A3C1Q0J1-F1
#
_entry.id   AF-A0A3C1Q0J1-F1
#
_cell.length_a   1.000
_cell.length_b   1.000
_cell.length_c   1.000
_cell.angle_alpha   90.00
_cell.angle_beta   90.00
_cell.angle_gamma   90.00
#
_symmetry.space_group_name_H-M   'P 1'
#
loop_
_entity.id
_entity.type
_entity.pdbx_description
1 polymer ?
#
loop_
_entity_poly.entity_id
_entity_poly.type
_entity_poly.pdbx_seq_one_letter_code
_entity_poly.pdbx_strand_id
1 'polypeptide(L)'
;RARYGSDPNSWLASLNPGGPPGFVNSAPPIDWRAAYFSEAELLNATISGPLADADFDGVSNLLEHIFGTDPRDASSIDLPTVSMVSDGEETYAEFSYRLRQGLTGFRIRIEASSDLAEWKNAEGDFTIQSEVDNGDGTSTITARDENPAGAQLGRYFRIRVN
;
A
#
# COMPACT_ATOMS: atom_id res chain seq x y z
N ARG A 1 10.73 32.29 -38.19
CA ARG A 1 10.61 30.82 -38.34
C ARG A 1 11.86 30.19 -37.71
N ALA A 2 11.79 29.71 -36.47
CA ALA A 2 12.71 28.75 -35.84
C ALA A 2 12.07 28.27 -34.52
N ARG A 3 11.92 26.96 -34.35
CA ARG A 3 11.56 26.30 -33.09
C ARG A 3 12.84 25.73 -32.49
N TYR A 4 13.09 26.04 -31.22
CA TYR A 4 13.87 25.28 -30.23
C TYR A 4 13.17 25.63 -28.90
N GLY A 5 12.70 24.74 -28.02
CA GLY A 5 13.20 23.42 -27.69
C GLY A 5 13.84 23.45 -26.31
N SER A 6 13.08 23.78 -25.25
CA SER A 6 13.49 23.61 -23.84
C SER A 6 12.28 23.77 -22.92
N ASP A 7 11.74 22.61 -22.51
CA ASP A 7 10.73 22.44 -21.48
C ASP A 7 11.21 23.03 -20.14
N PRO A 8 10.42 23.89 -19.45
CA PRO A 8 10.82 24.46 -18.16
C PRO A 8 10.86 23.45 -17.00
N ASN A 9 10.39 22.21 -17.16
CA ASN A 9 10.45 21.18 -16.10
C ASN A 9 11.87 20.65 -15.81
N SER A 10 12.92 21.22 -16.42
CA SER A 10 14.32 20.81 -16.21
C SER A 10 15.17 21.80 -15.41
N TRP A 11 14.57 22.77 -14.72
CA TRP A 11 15.31 23.69 -13.85
C TRP A 11 15.33 23.17 -12.41
N LEU A 12 16.31 22.30 -12.10
CA LEU A 12 16.71 22.01 -10.72
C LEU A 12 18.08 22.65 -10.45
N ALA A 13 18.12 23.63 -9.55
CA ALA A 13 19.34 24.17 -8.94
C ALA A 13 18.97 24.72 -7.54
N SER A 14 19.71 24.54 -6.44
CA SER A 14 20.87 23.72 -6.06
C SER A 14 20.93 23.70 -4.51
N LEU A 15 21.69 22.78 -3.91
CA LEU A 15 21.83 22.57 -2.46
C LEU A 15 22.89 23.51 -1.82
N ASN A 16 22.41 24.59 -1.18
CA ASN A 16 23.01 25.52 -0.17
C ASN A 16 24.17 26.47 -0.55
N PRO A 17 24.43 27.58 0.22
CA PRO A 17 23.60 28.38 1.15
C PRO A 17 23.64 29.91 0.87
N GLY A 18 22.47 30.60 0.93
CA GLY A 18 22.38 32.08 0.85
C GLY A 18 21.12 32.70 0.23
N GLY A 19 20.03 31.96 0.01
CA GLY A 19 18.80 32.48 -0.63
C GLY A 19 17.77 33.04 0.37
N PRO A 20 17.04 34.13 0.04
CA PRO A 20 16.02 34.75 0.89
C PRO A 20 14.70 33.94 0.91
N PRO A 21 13.76 34.24 1.83
CA PRO A 21 12.74 33.30 2.26
C PRO A 21 11.64 33.12 1.21
N GLY A 22 11.25 31.87 0.95
CA GLY A 22 10.13 31.56 0.09
C GLY A 22 10.03 30.08 -0.24
N PHE A 23 9.05 29.42 0.37
CA PHE A 23 8.48 28.11 0.01
C PHE A 23 9.37 26.89 0.27
N VAL A 24 9.17 26.28 1.43
CA VAL A 24 9.50 24.87 1.66
C VAL A 24 8.53 24.00 0.87
N ASN A 25 8.81 23.79 -0.42
CA ASN A 25 8.35 22.56 -1.07
C ASN A 25 9.30 21.48 -0.59
N SER A 26 9.00 20.88 0.57
CA SER A 26 9.62 19.61 0.92
C SER A 26 9.24 18.65 -0.20
N ALA A 27 10.19 18.35 -1.08
CA ALA A 27 10.07 17.18 -1.93
C ALA A 27 9.64 16.02 -1.03
N PRO A 28 8.67 15.18 -1.46
CA PRO A 28 8.23 14.06 -0.64
C PRO A 28 9.49 13.29 -0.22
N PRO A 29 9.59 12.91 1.08
CA PRO A 29 10.76 12.20 1.56
C PRO A 29 11.07 11.02 0.63
N ILE A 30 12.33 10.92 0.18
CA ILE A 30 12.80 9.74 -0.57
C ILE A 30 12.56 8.46 0.25
N ASP A 31 12.56 8.60 1.58
CA ASP A 31 12.18 7.57 2.54
C ASP A 31 10.88 7.97 3.26
N TRP A 32 9.79 7.25 2.97
CA TRP A 32 8.47 7.51 3.53
C TRP A 32 8.45 7.53 5.06
N ARG A 33 9.39 6.85 5.72
CA ARG A 33 9.50 6.78 7.17
C ARG A 33 9.75 8.14 7.81
N ALA A 34 10.43 9.04 7.09
CA ALA A 34 10.75 10.37 7.62
C ALA A 34 9.51 11.25 7.88
N ALA A 35 8.33 10.85 7.38
CA ALA A 35 7.06 11.49 7.72
C ALA A 35 6.55 11.13 9.13
N TYR A 36 7.01 10.01 9.70
CA TYR A 36 6.46 9.42 10.94
C TYR A 36 7.50 9.31 12.07
N PHE A 37 8.78 9.21 11.71
CA PHE A 37 9.88 8.95 12.66
C PHE A 37 10.87 10.10 12.70
N SER A 38 11.36 10.41 13.90
CA SER A 38 12.45 11.38 14.10
C SER A 38 13.77 10.86 13.52
N GLU A 39 14.74 11.76 13.29
CA GLU A 39 16.07 11.37 12.79
C GLU A 39 16.75 10.30 13.65
N ALA A 40 16.58 10.37 14.98
CA ALA A 40 17.13 9.37 15.89
C ALA A 40 16.43 8.00 15.75
N GLU A 41 15.12 7.99 15.56
CA GLU A 41 14.34 6.74 15.35
C GLU A 41 14.61 6.14 13.98
N LEU A 42 14.86 6.94 12.94
CA LEU A 42 15.25 6.47 11.61
C LEU A 42 16.56 5.66 11.62
N LEU A 43 17.43 5.91 12.61
CA LEU A 43 18.66 5.15 12.85
C LEU A 43 18.43 3.86 13.64
N ASN A 44 17.24 3.68 14.23
CA ASN A 44 16.89 2.48 14.98
C ASN A 44 15.92 1.58 14.19
N ALA A 45 16.48 0.53 13.57
CA ALA A 45 15.72 -0.42 12.77
C ALA A 45 14.68 -1.24 13.57
N THR A 46 14.78 -1.32 14.90
CA THR A 46 13.75 -2.02 15.70
C THR A 46 12.51 -1.16 15.95
N ILE A 47 12.57 0.14 15.64
CA ILE A 47 11.45 1.07 15.75
C ILE A 47 10.97 1.41 14.35
N SER A 48 11.83 2.00 13.51
CA SER A 48 11.44 2.50 12.19
C SER A 48 11.78 1.52 11.06
N GLY A 49 12.21 0.30 11.35
CA GLY A 49 12.48 -0.68 10.30
C GLY A 49 11.21 -1.00 9.51
N PRO A 50 11.28 -1.30 8.20
CA PRO A 50 10.10 -1.68 7.42
C PRO A 50 9.31 -2.86 8.01
N LEU A 51 10.00 -3.80 8.65
CA LEU A 51 9.41 -4.98 9.30
C LEU A 51 9.20 -4.80 10.81
N ALA A 52 9.55 -3.64 11.37
CA ALA A 52 9.25 -3.34 12.76
C ALA A 52 7.78 -2.93 12.90
N ASP A 53 7.27 -3.05 14.11
CA ASP A 53 5.92 -2.65 14.53
C ASP A 53 6.14 -1.63 15.66
N ALA A 54 5.98 -0.35 15.33
CA ALA A 54 6.42 0.74 16.18
C ALA A 54 5.39 1.13 17.26
N ASP A 55 4.12 0.85 17.02
CA ASP A 55 2.98 1.15 17.91
C ASP A 55 2.35 -0.11 18.53
N PHE A 56 2.85 -1.30 18.19
CA PHE A 56 2.55 -2.59 18.79
C PHE A 56 1.13 -3.12 18.52
N ASP A 57 0.60 -2.83 17.33
CA ASP A 57 -0.72 -3.30 16.89
C ASP A 57 -0.68 -4.61 16.08
N GLY A 58 0.53 -5.12 15.78
CA GLY A 58 0.76 -6.32 15.00
C GLY A 58 0.96 -6.09 13.50
N VAL A 59 0.94 -4.85 13.03
CA VAL A 59 1.16 -4.46 11.63
C VAL A 59 2.54 -3.83 11.46
N SER A 60 3.32 -4.34 10.51
CA SER A 60 4.65 -3.76 10.26
C SER A 60 4.53 -2.37 9.65
N ASN A 61 5.46 -1.46 9.97
CA ASN A 61 5.53 -0.11 9.42
C ASN A 61 5.40 -0.05 7.88
N LEU A 62 5.95 -1.04 7.15
CA LEU A 62 5.83 -1.10 5.69
C LEU A 62 4.39 -1.36 5.22
N LEU A 63 3.69 -2.27 5.89
CA LEU A 63 2.29 -2.55 5.60
C LEU A 63 1.43 -1.34 5.96
N GLU A 64 1.71 -0.69 7.08
CA GLU A 64 1.07 0.56 7.47
C GLU A 64 1.22 1.64 6.39
N HIS A 65 2.44 1.83 5.89
CA HIS A 65 2.71 2.76 4.80
C HIS A 65 1.92 2.40 3.52
N ILE A 66 1.85 1.12 3.17
CA ILE A 66 1.19 0.62 1.97
C ILE A 66 -0.33 0.73 2.08
N PHE A 67 -0.91 0.47 3.24
CA PHE A 67 -2.35 0.61 3.47
C PHE A 67 -2.77 2.04 3.76
N GLY A 68 -1.81 2.92 4.06
CA GLY A 68 -2.05 4.34 4.30
C GLY A 68 -2.48 4.65 5.73
N THR A 69 -2.18 3.75 6.65
CA THR A 69 -2.36 3.89 8.09
C THR A 69 -1.14 4.55 8.75
N ASP A 70 -1.28 4.93 10.02
CA ASP A 70 -0.25 5.64 10.79
C ASP A 70 0.51 4.67 11.72
N PRO A 71 1.79 4.34 11.45
CA PRO A 71 2.61 3.43 12.25
C PRO A 71 2.97 3.96 13.66
N ARG A 72 2.29 5.01 14.12
CA ARG A 72 2.45 5.62 15.45
C ARG A 72 1.16 5.58 16.26
N ASP A 73 0.07 5.12 15.68
CA ASP A 73 -1.24 5.08 16.28
C ASP A 73 -1.86 3.71 16.05
N ALA A 74 -1.76 2.84 17.06
CA ALA A 74 -2.33 1.50 17.05
C ALA A 74 -3.85 1.44 16.84
N SER A 75 -4.56 2.57 16.86
CA SER A 75 -5.98 2.65 16.48
C SER A 75 -6.21 2.96 15.01
N SER A 76 -5.20 3.47 14.31
CA SER A 76 -5.18 3.68 12.87
C SER A 76 -4.90 2.36 12.16
N ILE A 77 -5.81 1.40 12.22
CA ILE A 77 -5.64 0.08 11.59
C ILE A 77 -6.72 -0.18 10.52
N ASP A 78 -6.31 -0.69 9.36
CA ASP A 78 -7.20 -1.02 8.24
C ASP A 78 -6.72 -2.28 7.51
N LEU A 79 -7.06 -3.44 8.07
CA LEU A 79 -6.65 -4.73 7.54
C LEU A 79 -7.56 -5.21 6.41
N PRO A 80 -7.02 -5.97 5.44
CA PRO A 80 -7.83 -6.62 4.41
C PRO A 80 -8.97 -7.47 4.99
N THR A 81 -10.14 -7.41 4.37
CA THR A 81 -11.34 -8.13 4.79
C THR A 81 -11.85 -9.04 3.69
N VAL A 82 -12.57 -10.09 4.07
CA VAL A 82 -13.24 -11.00 3.14
C VAL A 82 -14.74 -10.98 3.40
N SER A 83 -15.53 -10.93 2.34
CA SER A 83 -16.97 -11.09 2.38
C SER A 83 -17.44 -12.14 1.37
N MET A 84 -18.66 -12.65 1.55
CA MET A 84 -19.28 -13.59 0.62
C MET A 84 -20.38 -12.88 -0.17
N VAL A 85 -20.35 -13.00 -1.48
CA VAL A 85 -21.31 -12.38 -2.40
C VAL A 85 -21.95 -13.46 -3.27
N SER A 86 -23.28 -13.47 -3.33
CA SER A 86 -24.03 -14.35 -4.21
C SER A 86 -24.16 -13.73 -5.60
N ASP A 87 -23.89 -14.54 -6.63
CA ASP A 87 -24.08 -14.18 -8.03
C ASP A 87 -24.79 -15.34 -8.73
N GLY A 88 -26.09 -15.19 -8.97
CA GLY A 88 -26.96 -16.29 -9.39
C GLY A 88 -27.15 -17.35 -8.31
N GLU A 89 -26.84 -18.60 -8.65
CA GLU A 89 -26.91 -19.76 -7.73
C GLU A 89 -25.58 -20.02 -7.00
N GLU A 90 -24.51 -19.33 -7.40
CA GLU A 90 -23.17 -19.49 -6.85
C GLU A 90 -22.86 -18.39 -5.82
N THR A 91 -21.93 -18.68 -4.91
CA THR A 91 -21.41 -17.71 -3.93
C THR A 91 -19.91 -17.62 -4.08
N TYR A 92 -19.40 -16.39 -4.12
CA TYR A 92 -17.99 -16.08 -4.34
C TYR A 92 -17.44 -15.31 -3.15
N ALA A 93 -16.13 -15.41 -2.94
CA ALA A 93 -15.44 -14.59 -1.95
C ALA A 93 -14.98 -13.27 -2.59
N GLU A 94 -15.26 -12.16 -1.92
CA GLU A 94 -14.72 -10.85 -2.27
C GLU A 94 -13.71 -10.41 -1.21
N PHE A 95 -12.48 -10.16 -1.66
CA PHE A 95 -11.37 -9.70 -0.86
C PHE A 95 -11.21 -8.20 -1.05
N SER A 96 -11.38 -7.44 0.03
CA SER A 96 -11.28 -5.99 0.03
C SER A 96 -10.05 -5.54 0.79
N TYR A 97 -9.25 -4.67 0.20
CA TYR A 97 -8.03 -4.14 0.80
C TYR A 97 -7.77 -2.71 0.34
N ARG A 98 -7.17 -1.92 1.23
CA ARG A 98 -6.83 -0.52 0.98
C ARG A 98 -5.38 -0.41 0.53
N LEU A 99 -5.07 0.49 -0.40
CA LEU A 99 -3.71 0.80 -0.85
C LEU A 99 -3.48 2.30 -0.98
N ARG A 100 -2.30 2.78 -0.61
CA ARG A 100 -1.83 4.13 -0.91
C ARG A 100 -1.67 4.30 -2.43
N GLN A 101 -2.15 5.42 -2.94
CA GLN A 101 -2.03 5.79 -4.34
C GLN A 101 -0.58 6.20 -4.67
N GLY A 102 -0.12 5.89 -5.89
CA GLY A 102 1.20 6.29 -6.36
C GLY A 102 2.37 5.54 -5.71
N LEU A 103 2.13 4.39 -5.06
CA LEU A 103 3.20 3.52 -4.56
C LEU A 103 4.13 3.11 -5.72
N THR A 104 5.42 3.40 -5.58
CA THR A 104 6.46 2.98 -6.51
C THR A 104 7.50 2.12 -5.80
N GLY A 105 8.07 1.14 -6.50
CA GLY A 105 9.12 0.28 -5.94
C GLY A 105 8.62 -0.92 -5.14
N PHE A 106 7.31 -1.14 -5.08
CA PHE A 106 6.69 -2.32 -4.46
C PHE A 106 5.93 -3.15 -5.50
N ARG A 107 5.98 -4.47 -5.34
CA ARG A 107 5.07 -5.39 -6.01
C ARG A 107 4.08 -5.96 -5.01
N ILE A 108 2.83 -5.52 -5.13
CA ILE A 108 1.71 -5.92 -4.28
C ILE A 108 0.85 -6.91 -5.05
N ARG A 109 0.57 -8.08 -4.46
CA ARG A 109 -0.23 -9.13 -5.08
C ARG A 109 -1.07 -9.88 -4.06
N ILE A 110 -2.15 -10.50 -4.53
CA ILE A 110 -2.93 -11.45 -3.74
C ILE A 110 -2.24 -12.81 -3.82
N GLU A 111 -2.06 -13.45 -2.67
CA GLU A 111 -1.70 -14.86 -2.57
C GLU A 111 -2.84 -15.64 -1.93
N ALA A 112 -3.06 -16.86 -2.43
CA ALA A 112 -4.04 -17.79 -1.89
C ALA A 112 -3.39 -19.06 -1.35
N SER A 113 -4.06 -19.66 -0.37
CA SER A 113 -3.66 -20.93 0.25
C SER A 113 -4.89 -21.80 0.50
N SER A 114 -4.71 -23.11 0.50
CA SER A 114 -5.72 -24.09 0.93
C SER A 114 -5.46 -24.65 2.34
N ASP A 115 -4.28 -24.39 2.92
CA ASP A 115 -3.81 -25.04 4.15
C ASP A 115 -3.12 -24.10 5.15
N LEU A 116 -3.06 -22.80 4.83
CA LEU A 116 -2.33 -21.75 5.57
C LEU A 116 -0.80 -21.93 5.61
N ALA A 117 -0.25 -22.99 5.01
CA ALA A 117 1.17 -23.29 5.00
C ALA A 117 1.80 -22.94 3.65
N GLU A 118 1.21 -23.42 2.55
CA GLU A 118 1.65 -23.10 1.19
C GLU A 118 0.85 -21.94 0.62
N TRP A 119 1.54 -20.90 0.19
CA TRP A 119 0.94 -19.69 -0.39
C TRP A 119 1.41 -19.53 -1.83
N LYS A 120 0.46 -19.33 -2.76
CA LYS A 120 0.72 -19.24 -4.20
C LYS A 120 0.20 -17.92 -4.74
N ASN A 121 0.84 -17.41 -5.80
CA ASN A 121 0.32 -16.25 -6.52
C ASN A 121 -1.10 -16.57 -7.01
N ALA A 122 -2.06 -15.70 -6.69
CA ALA A 122 -3.46 -15.83 -7.06
C ALA A 122 -3.97 -14.65 -7.88
N GLU A 123 -3.13 -13.73 -8.37
CA GLU A 123 -3.56 -12.57 -9.17
C GLU A 123 -4.46 -12.94 -10.37
N GLY A 124 -4.22 -14.10 -10.99
CA GLY A 124 -5.02 -14.60 -12.12
C GLY A 124 -6.34 -15.24 -11.74
N ASP A 125 -6.58 -15.50 -10.44
CA ASP A 125 -7.81 -16.11 -9.93
C ASP A 125 -8.84 -15.05 -9.50
N PHE A 126 -8.49 -13.75 -9.60
CA PHE A 126 -9.32 -12.65 -9.11
C PHE A 126 -9.70 -11.66 -10.20
N THR A 127 -10.92 -11.12 -10.12
CA THR A 127 -11.39 -10.00 -10.93
C THR A 127 -11.69 -8.80 -10.05
N ILE A 128 -11.19 -7.63 -10.45
CA ILE A 128 -11.49 -6.37 -9.75
C ILE A 128 -12.96 -6.01 -10.00
N GLN A 129 -13.73 -5.94 -8.91
CA GLN A 129 -15.14 -5.53 -8.94
C GLN A 129 -15.26 -4.01 -8.80
N SER A 130 -14.42 -3.41 -7.95
CA SER A 130 -14.39 -1.96 -7.76
C SER A 130 -13.03 -1.48 -7.26
N GLU A 131 -12.72 -0.23 -7.60
CA GLU A 131 -11.67 0.56 -6.99
C GLU A 131 -12.27 1.93 -6.64
N VAL A 132 -12.26 2.26 -5.35
CA VAL A 132 -12.88 3.48 -4.80
C VAL A 132 -11.79 4.35 -4.20
N ASP A 133 -11.68 5.59 -4.66
CA ASP A 133 -10.82 6.60 -4.03
C ASP A 133 -11.42 7.03 -2.68
N ASN A 134 -10.63 6.93 -1.61
CA ASN A 134 -11.05 7.28 -0.26
C ASN A 134 -10.91 8.79 0.03
N GLY A 135 -10.29 9.56 -0.88
CA GLY A 135 -10.11 11.01 -0.74
C GLY A 135 -8.98 11.43 0.20
N ASP A 136 -8.20 10.47 0.70
CA ASP A 136 -7.04 10.67 1.60
C ASP A 136 -5.71 10.18 0.98
N GLY A 137 -5.69 10.01 -0.34
CA GLY A 137 -4.54 9.49 -1.07
C GLY A 137 -4.41 7.96 -1.02
N THR A 138 -5.49 7.26 -0.65
CA THR A 138 -5.60 5.81 -0.73
C THR A 138 -6.82 5.40 -1.57
N SER A 139 -6.77 4.19 -2.13
CA SER A 139 -7.89 3.54 -2.81
C SER A 139 -8.25 2.26 -2.09
N THR A 140 -9.55 1.97 -1.96
CA THR A 140 -10.07 0.66 -1.55
C THR A 140 -10.36 -0.18 -2.78
N ILE A 141 -9.73 -1.33 -2.88
CA ILE A 141 -9.88 -2.29 -3.98
C ILE A 141 -10.67 -3.49 -3.48
N THR A 142 -11.71 -3.86 -4.22
CA THR A 142 -12.48 -5.08 -3.97
C THR A 142 -12.29 -6.03 -5.15
N ALA A 143 -11.70 -7.18 -4.87
CA ALA A 143 -11.40 -8.21 -5.86
C ALA A 143 -12.21 -9.48 -5.54
N ARG A 144 -12.93 -10.02 -6.52
CA ARG A 144 -13.70 -11.27 -6.38
C ARG A 144 -12.87 -12.44 -6.88
N ASP A 145 -12.79 -13.50 -6.09
CA ASP A 145 -12.26 -14.79 -6.52
C ASP A 145 -13.21 -15.41 -7.54
N GLU A 146 -12.70 -15.83 -8.69
CA GLU A 146 -13.49 -16.48 -9.74
C GLU A 146 -13.89 -17.91 -9.38
N ASN A 147 -13.30 -18.48 -8.33
CA ASN A 147 -13.67 -19.79 -7.82
C ASN A 147 -14.87 -19.66 -6.86
N PRO A 148 -16.00 -20.36 -7.12
CA PRO A 148 -17.11 -20.40 -6.17
C PRO A 148 -16.65 -20.96 -4.82
N ALA A 149 -17.07 -20.32 -3.72
CA ALA A 149 -16.73 -20.69 -2.36
C ALA A 149 -17.18 -22.13 -2.03
N GLY A 150 -18.27 -22.61 -2.62
CA GLY A 150 -18.77 -23.98 -2.45
C GLY A 150 -17.92 -25.05 -3.16
N ALA A 151 -17.07 -24.65 -4.11
CA ALA A 151 -16.25 -25.58 -4.90
C ALA A 151 -14.93 -25.97 -4.21
N GLN A 152 -14.52 -25.27 -3.15
CA GLN A 152 -13.24 -25.48 -2.48
C GLN A 152 -13.39 -25.53 -0.95
N LEU A 153 -12.87 -26.59 -0.33
CA LEU A 153 -12.80 -26.67 1.13
C LEU A 153 -11.60 -25.86 1.63
N GLY A 154 -11.86 -24.70 2.22
CA GLY A 154 -10.85 -23.84 2.85
C GLY A 154 -9.98 -23.13 1.82
N ARG A 155 -10.27 -21.85 1.59
CA ARG A 155 -9.44 -20.96 0.75
C ARG A 155 -9.16 -19.71 1.55
N TYR A 156 -7.88 -19.37 1.67
CA TYR A 156 -7.37 -18.28 2.50
C TYR A 156 -6.61 -17.30 1.62
N PHE A 157 -6.72 -16.01 1.93
CA PHE A 157 -6.10 -14.95 1.14
C PHE A 157 -5.18 -14.11 2.00
N ARG A 158 -4.13 -13.57 1.37
CA ARG A 158 -3.28 -12.53 1.97
C ARG A 158 -2.78 -11.57 0.90
N ILE A 159 -2.40 -10.39 1.34
CA ILE A 159 -1.59 -9.48 0.53
C ILE A 159 -0.12 -9.83 0.73
N ARG A 160 0.62 -9.92 -0.38
CA ARG A 160 2.07 -10.06 -0.40
C ARG A 160 2.69 -8.82 -1.03
N VAL A 161 3.65 -8.24 -0.31
CA VAL A 161 4.49 -7.13 -0.77
C VAL A 161 5.91 -7.67 -1.00
N ASN A 162 6.54 -7.29 -2.12
CA ASN A 162 7.97 -7.55 -2.40
C ASN A 162 8.64 -6.33 -3.01
#